data_AF-I0WS79-F1
#
_entry.id   AF-I0WS79-F1
#
_cell.length_a   1.000
_cell.length_b   1.000
_cell.length_c   1.000
_cell.angle_alpha   90.00
_cell.angle_beta   90.00
_cell.angle_gamma   90.00
#
_symmetry.space_group_name_H-M   'P 1'
#
loop_
_entity.id
_entity.type
_entity.pdbx_description
1 polymer ?
#
loop_
_entity_poly.entity_id
_entity_poly.type
_entity_poly.pdbx_seq_one_letter_code
_entity_poly.pdbx_strand_id
1 'polypeptide(L)'
;MSTPADLDEQVTEVRDALHALRRTLLDLERTYADLDANTLDVDALGDPTTAPEALESAVDALRAAQDTLGIADADLDVAKRHTSRLKTRE
;
A
#
# COMPACT_ATOMS: atom_id res chain seq x y z
N MET A 1 7.41 -12.02 -27.81
CA MET A 1 8.54 -11.77 -26.88
C MET A 1 8.43 -10.33 -26.44
N SER A 2 8.44 -10.06 -25.14
CA SER A 2 8.42 -8.69 -24.61
C SER A 2 9.76 -8.00 -24.85
N THR A 3 9.73 -6.77 -25.34
CA THR A 3 10.89 -5.91 -25.51
C THR A 3 11.29 -5.26 -24.18
N PRO A 4 12.51 -4.70 -24.06
CA PRO A 4 12.88 -3.92 -22.88
C PRO A 4 11.94 -2.74 -22.59
N ALA A 5 11.36 -2.14 -23.65
CA ALA A 5 10.38 -1.06 -23.51
C ALA A 5 9.07 -1.57 -22.89
N ASP A 6 8.57 -2.73 -23.34
CA ASP A 6 7.34 -3.34 -22.79
C ASP A 6 7.52 -3.70 -21.30
N LEU A 7 8.72 -4.11 -20.89
CA LEU A 7 9.03 -4.39 -19.48
C LEU A 7 9.14 -3.11 -18.65
N ASP A 8 9.72 -2.05 -19.22
CA ASP A 8 9.79 -0.75 -18.58
C ASP A 8 8.39 -0.15 -18.35
N GLU A 9 7.48 -0.30 -19.32
CA GLU A 9 6.08 0.11 -19.21
C GLU A 9 5.36 -0.65 -18.08
N GLN A 10 5.53 -1.97 -17.99
CA GLN A 10 4.99 -2.77 -16.88
C GLN A 10 5.48 -2.29 -15.51
N VAL A 11 6.73 -1.82 -15.39
CA VAL A 11 7.22 -1.23 -14.13
C VAL A 11 6.49 0.08 -13.82
N THR A 12 6.14 0.89 -14.82
CA THR A 12 5.29 2.08 -14.61
C THR A 12 3.90 1.68 -14.12
N GLU A 13 3.26 0.70 -14.75
CA GLU A 13 1.92 0.24 -14.35
C GLU A 13 1.88 -0.25 -12.90
N VAL A 14 2.91 -0.99 -12.47
CA VAL A 14 3.03 -1.45 -11.08
C VAL A 14 3.18 -0.27 -10.12
N ARG A 15 3.95 0.76 -10.48
CA ARG A 15 4.09 1.99 -9.66
C ARG A 15 2.79 2.75 -9.55
N ASP A 16 2.05 2.90 -10.65
CA ASP A 16 0.76 3.59 -10.66
C ASP A 16 -0.26 2.84 -9.79
N ALA A 17 -0.29 1.50 -9.87
CA ALA A 17 -1.12 0.67 -9.01
C ALA A 17 -0.74 0.81 -7.53
N LEU A 18 0.57 0.86 -7.22
CA LEU A 18 1.06 1.08 -5.86
C LEU A 18 0.64 2.44 -5.31
N HIS A 19 0.75 3.51 -6.10
CA HIS A 19 0.28 4.84 -5.71
C HIS A 19 -1.23 4.87 -5.45
N ALA A 20 -2.03 4.22 -6.31
CA ALA A 20 -3.46 4.10 -6.11
C ALA A 20 -3.79 3.36 -4.80
N LEU A 21 -3.09 2.25 -4.53
CA LEU A 21 -3.27 1.48 -3.29
C LEU A 21 -2.91 2.31 -2.05
N ARG A 22 -1.80 3.04 -2.07
CA ARG A 22 -1.40 3.93 -0.96
C ARG A 22 -2.47 4.97 -0.66
N ARG A 23 -3.09 5.53 -1.69
CA ARG A 23 -4.19 6.50 -1.53
C ARG A 23 -5.41 5.84 -0.88
N THR A 24 -5.78 4.63 -1.31
CA THR A 24 -6.89 3.87 -0.70
C THR A 24 -6.62 3.56 0.77
N LEU A 25 -5.40 3.14 1.13
CA LEU A 25 -5.05 2.86 2.52
C LEU A 25 -5.08 4.13 3.40
N LEU A 26 -4.68 5.28 2.87
CA LEU A 26 -4.76 6.55 3.59
C LEU A 26 -6.20 6.98 3.84
N ASP A 27 -7.08 6.75 2.86
CA ASP A 27 -8.51 7.02 3.00
C ASP A 27 -9.16 6.11 4.06
N LEU A 28 -8.79 4.82 4.06
CA LEU A 28 -9.22 3.86 5.08
C LEU A 28 -8.70 4.22 6.47
N GLU A 29 -7.41 4.54 6.62
CA GLU A 29 -6.83 4.94 7.91
C GLU A 29 -7.61 6.11 8.51
N ARG A 30 -7.88 7.15 7.71
CA ARG A 30 -8.65 8.32 8.14
C ARG A 30 -10.08 7.95 8.50
N THR A 31 -10.74 7.16 7.66
CA THR A 31 -12.13 6.74 7.89
C THR A 31 -12.25 5.95 9.19
N TYR A 32 -11.32 5.04 9.48
CA TYR A 32 -11.29 4.31 10.74
C TYR A 32 -10.94 5.24 11.92
N ALA A 33 -9.96 6.13 11.78
CA ALA A 33 -9.60 7.08 12.84
C ALA A 33 -10.74 8.05 13.22
N ASP A 34 -11.66 8.31 12.29
CA ASP A 34 -12.83 9.17 12.50
C ASP A 34 -14.03 8.43 13.13
N LEU A 35 -13.98 7.10 13.29
CA LEU A 35 -15.06 6.35 13.93
C LEU A 35 -15.12 6.61 15.44
N ASP A 36 -16.33 6.81 15.97
CA ASP A 36 -16.55 6.85 17.41
C ASP A 36 -16.59 5.43 17.99
N ALA A 37 -15.50 5.04 18.67
CA ALA A 37 -15.37 3.73 19.28
C ALA A 37 -16.48 3.40 20.31
N ASN A 38 -17.14 4.40 20.91
CA ASN A 38 -18.24 4.15 21.85
C ASN A 38 -19.54 3.70 21.16
N THR A 39 -19.60 3.83 19.84
CA THR A 39 -20.74 3.39 19.01
C THR A 39 -20.53 2.00 18.41
N LEU A 40 -19.36 1.42 18.63
CA LEU A 40 -18.93 0.16 18.04
C LEU A 40 -18.97 -0.95 19.08
N ASP A 41 -19.18 -2.17 18.60
CA ASP A 41 -19.04 -3.39 19.36
C ASP A 41 -18.03 -4.31 18.66
N VAL A 42 -17.46 -5.26 19.40
CA VAL A 42 -16.54 -6.26 18.86
C VAL A 42 -17.19 -7.63 18.98
N ASP A 43 -16.93 -8.50 18.01
CA ASP A 43 -17.35 -9.89 18.16
C ASP A 43 -16.47 -10.61 19.20
N ALA A 44 -16.88 -11.83 19.58
CA ALA A 44 -16.17 -12.65 20.54
C ALA A 44 -15.21 -13.66 19.88
N LEU A 45 -14.86 -13.48 18.59
CA LEU A 45 -13.98 -14.38 17.87
C LEU A 45 -12.52 -13.98 18.10
N GLY A 46 -11.72 -14.91 18.60
CA GLY A 46 -10.31 -14.69 18.86
C GLY A 46 -10.04 -14.23 20.29
N ASP A 47 -8.95 -13.50 20.47
CA ASP A 47 -8.54 -12.99 21.78
C ASP A 47 -9.48 -11.86 22.23
N PRO A 48 -9.83 -11.79 23.52
CA PRO A 48 -10.66 -10.72 24.05
C PRO A 48 -10.07 -9.36 23.73
N THR A 49 -10.88 -8.47 23.16
CA THR A 49 -10.51 -7.09 22.84
C THR A 49 -11.67 -6.14 23.13
N THR A 50 -11.42 -4.84 22.98
CA THR A 50 -12.43 -3.79 23.07
C THR A 50 -12.49 -3.03 21.75
N ALA A 51 -13.62 -2.38 21.46
CA ALA A 51 -13.76 -1.57 20.24
C ALA A 51 -12.67 -0.49 20.08
N PRO A 52 -12.27 0.26 21.14
CA PRO A 52 -11.17 1.20 21.04
C PRO A 52 -9.82 0.54 20.68
N GLU A 53 -9.47 -0.58 21.32
CA GLU A 53 -8.20 -1.29 21.06
C GLU A 53 -8.15 -1.88 19.64
N ALA A 54 -9.27 -2.44 19.17
CA ALA A 54 -9.39 -2.97 17.82
C ALA A 54 -9.26 -1.85 16.78
N LEU A 55 -9.85 -0.68 17.04
CA LEU A 55 -9.78 0.47 16.13
C LEU A 55 -8.37 1.06 16.06
N GLU A 56 -7.71 1.24 17.21
CA GLU A 56 -6.31 1.68 17.29
C GLU A 56 -5.39 0.72 16.54
N SER A 57 -5.54 -0.58 16.79
CA SER A 57 -4.76 -1.62 16.12
C SER A 57 -4.97 -1.63 14.60
N ALA A 58 -6.21 -1.41 14.14
CA ALA A 58 -6.51 -1.31 12.71
C ALA A 58 -5.83 -0.09 12.07
N VAL A 59 -5.92 1.08 12.71
CA VAL A 59 -5.27 2.32 12.23
C VAL A 59 -3.75 2.16 12.17
N ASP A 60 -3.14 1.58 13.20
CA ASP A 60 -1.69 1.36 13.24
C ASP A 60 -1.23 0.35 12.18
N ALA A 61 -1.99 -0.73 11.96
CA ALA A 61 -1.70 -1.68 10.89
C ALA A 61 -1.81 -1.04 9.49
N LEU A 62 -2.82 -0.19 9.27
CA LEU A 62 -2.97 0.56 8.01
C LEU A 62 -1.81 1.52 7.77
N ARG A 63 -1.35 2.22 8.82
CA ARG A 63 -0.17 3.10 8.76
C ARG A 63 1.11 2.31 8.45
N ALA A 64 1.33 1.19 9.13
CA ALA A 64 2.48 0.32 8.86
C ALA A 64 2.48 -0.25 7.43
N ALA A 65 1.30 -0.56 6.89
CA ALA A 65 1.15 -0.96 5.49
C ALA A 65 1.56 0.18 4.55
N GLN A 66 1.12 1.42 4.80
CA GLN A 66 1.52 2.57 3.99
C GLN A 66 3.03 2.81 3.99
N ASP A 67 3.68 2.69 5.15
CA ASP A 67 5.15 2.82 5.27
C ASP A 67 5.86 1.77 4.42
N THR A 68 5.40 0.52 4.49
CA THR A 68 5.93 -0.59 3.69
C THR A 68 5.77 -0.32 2.19
N LEU A 69 4.61 0.17 1.75
CA LEU A 69 4.40 0.54 0.35
C LEU A 69 5.23 1.76 -0.06
N GLY A 70 5.57 2.66 0.88
CA GLY A 70 6.51 3.76 0.63
C GLY A 70 7.92 3.27 0.30
N ILE A 71 8.38 2.22 0.98
CA ILE A 71 9.68 1.57 0.69
C ILE A 71 9.63 0.91 -0.69
N ALA A 72 8.55 0.17 -0.99
CA ALA A 72 8.38 -0.49 -2.29
C ALA A 72 8.37 0.52 -3.47
N ASP A 73 7.77 1.70 -3.28
CA ASP A 73 7.76 2.77 -4.28
C ASP A 73 9.19 3.29 -4.56
N ALA A 74 10.00 3.46 -3.51
CA ALA A 74 11.40 3.84 -3.66
C ALA A 74 12.21 2.80 -4.44
N ASP A 75 12.01 1.51 -4.15
CA ASP A 75 12.69 0.41 -4.86
C ASP A 75 12.25 0.33 -6.33
N LEU A 76 10.96 0.53 -6.62
CA LEU A 76 10.45 0.59 -7.98
C LEU A 76 10.98 1.80 -8.75
N ASP A 77 11.19 2.95 -8.08
CA ASP A 77 11.84 4.10 -8.72
C ASP A 77 13.29 3.79 -9.12
N VAL A 78 14.03 3.09 -8.25
CA VAL A 78 15.39 2.61 -8.57
C VAL A 78 15.35 1.65 -9.76
N ALA A 79 14.45 0.67 -9.75
CA ALA A 79 14.28 -0.25 -10.87
C ALA A 79 14.00 0.49 -12.18
N LYS A 80 13.07 1.46 -12.17
CA LYS A 80 12.68 2.27 -13.33
C LYS A 80 13.87 3.03 -13.94
N ARG A 81 14.73 3.60 -13.09
CA ARG A 81 15.96 4.30 -13.55
C ARG A 81 16.91 3.37 -14.29
N HIS A 82 16.91 2.08 -13.96
CA HIS A 82 17.75 1.09 -14.65
C HIS A 82 17.06 0.53 -15.90
N THR A 83 15.77 0.18 -15.83
CA THR A 83 15.03 -0.41 -16.95
C THR A 83 14.90 0.53 -18.13
N SER A 84 14.66 1.83 -17.89
CA SER A 84 14.56 2.86 -18.94
C SER A 84 15.83 3.03 -19.78
N ARG A 85 16.98 2.49 -19.34
CA ARG A 85 18.25 2.54 -20.06
C ARG A 85 18.50 1.32 -20.94
N LEU A 86 17.67 0.28 -20.82
CA LEU A 86 17.81 -0.96 -21.58
C LEU A 86 17.31 -0.76 -23.01
N LYS A 87 18.08 -1.26 -23.98
CA LYS A 87 17.71 -1.30 -25.39
C LYS A 87 18.14 -2.62 -26.00
N THR A 88 17.41 -3.08 -27.01
CA THR A 88 17.82 -4.24 -27.80
C THR A 88 19.16 -3.94 -28.48
N ARG A 89 20.06 -4.92 -28.49
CA ARG A 89 21.32 -4.81 -29.21
C ARG A 89 21.05 -4.99 -30.70
N GLU A 90 21.44 -4.01 -31.50
CA GLU A 90 21.40 -4.05 -32.97
C GLU A 90 22.44 -5.03 -33.55
#